data_AF-L1JX25-F1
#
_entry.id   AF-L1JX25-F1
#
_cell.length_a   1.000
_cell.length_b   1.000
_cell.length_c   1.000
_cell.angle_alpha   90.00
_cell.angle_beta   90.00
_cell.angle_gamma   90.00
#
_symmetry.space_group_name_H-M   'P 1'
#
loop_
_entity.id
_entity.type
_entity.pdbx_description
1 polymer ?
#
loop_
_entity_poly.entity_id
_entity_poly.type
_entity_poly.pdbx_seq_one_letter_code
_entity_poly.pdbx_strand_id
1 'polypeptide(L)'
;VSELFSLVRFLRLDPYAFYFDRTGQCKSLNWDMGPTGKICAQCGKHRISHFCWWNKHIMNPISSYGYQGKGRTAMMRLKHEV
;
A
#
# COMPACT_ATOMS: atom_id res chain seq x y z
N VAL A 1 1.12 5.90 13.04
CA VAL A 1 1.39 5.10 11.82
C VAL A 1 1.34 5.96 10.55
N SER A 2 0.45 6.95 10.46
CA SER A 2 0.33 7.85 9.31
C SER A 2 1.60 8.66 9.01
N GLU A 3 2.25 9.25 10.01
CA GLU A 3 3.49 10.03 9.80
C GLU A 3 4.65 9.17 9.28
N LEU A 4 4.77 7.93 9.78
CA LEU A 4 5.74 6.97 9.28
C LEU A 4 5.49 6.63 7.81
N PHE A 5 4.23 6.49 7.40
CA PHE A 5 3.89 6.27 6.00
C PHE A 5 4.29 7.46 5.12
N SER A 6 4.11 8.70 5.60
CA SER A 6 4.59 9.90 4.88
C SER A 6 6.10 9.87 4.66
N LEU A 7 6.88 9.47 5.67
CA LEU A 7 8.33 9.30 5.54
C LEU A 7 8.70 8.20 4.55
N VAL A 8 8.07 7.04 4.65
CA VAL A 8 8.27 5.91 3.72
C VAL A 8 8.00 6.32 2.27
N ARG A 9 6.95 7.13 2.03
CA ARG A 9 6.64 7.70 0.71
C ARG A 9 7.67 8.73 0.25
N PHE A 10 8.14 9.60 1.15
CA PHE A 10 9.19 10.57 0.84
C PHE A 10 10.48 9.88 0.40
N LEU A 11 10.88 8.83 1.13
CA LEU A 11 12.07 8.02 0.83
C LEU A 11 11.88 7.06 -0.35
N ARG A 12 10.65 6.94 -0.88
CA ARG A 12 10.30 6.05 -2.00
C ARG A 12 10.74 4.59 -1.78
N LEU A 13 10.61 4.09 -0.55
CA LEU A 13 11.03 2.74 -0.22
C LEU A 13 10.19 1.71 -0.96
N ASP A 14 10.85 0.83 -1.70
CA ASP A 14 10.21 -0.26 -2.43
C ASP A 14 10.18 -1.54 -1.60
N PRO A 15 9.05 -2.27 -1.49
CA PRO A 15 7.72 -2.01 -2.06
C PRO A 15 6.81 -1.10 -1.23
N TYR A 16 7.24 -0.66 -0.06
CA TYR A 16 6.39 -0.12 0.99
C TYR A 16 5.62 1.16 0.63
N ALA A 17 6.24 2.03 -0.17
CA ALA A 17 5.68 3.32 -0.56
C ALA A 17 4.65 3.23 -1.72
N PHE A 18 4.60 2.09 -2.42
CA PHE A 18 3.97 2.00 -3.74
C PHE A 18 2.57 1.38 -3.70
N TYR A 19 1.80 1.74 -4.74
CA TYR A 19 0.57 1.07 -5.13
C TYR A 19 0.89 -0.01 -6.15
N PHE A 20 0.24 -1.16 -5.99
CA PHE A 20 0.35 -2.30 -6.89
C PHE A 20 -1.03 -2.70 -7.41
N ASP A 21 -1.07 -3.23 -8.61
CA ASP A 21 -2.21 -4.01 -9.09
C ASP A 21 -2.19 -5.43 -8.51
N ARG A 22 -3.33 -6.12 -8.56
CA ARG A 22 -3.44 -7.54 -8.17
C ARG A 22 -2.52 -8.46 -8.97
N THR A 23 -2.17 -8.08 -10.19
CA THR A 23 -1.29 -8.85 -11.10
C THR A 23 0.19 -8.52 -10.95
N GLY A 24 0.57 -7.50 -10.16
CA GLY A 24 1.96 -7.08 -9.96
C GLY A 24 2.62 -6.37 -11.15
N GLN A 25 1.89 -6.08 -12.23
CA GLN A 25 2.42 -5.48 -13.46
C GLN A 25 2.36 -3.95 -13.46
N CYS A 26 1.64 -3.35 -12.50
CA CYS A 26 1.53 -1.90 -12.37
C CYS A 26 2.02 -1.47 -11.00
N LYS A 27 3.08 -0.67 -10.97
CA LYS A 27 3.66 -0.08 -9.77
C LYS A 27 3.68 1.43 -9.90
N SER A 28 3.07 2.14 -8.96
CA SER A 28 3.04 3.60 -8.96
C SER A 28 3.22 4.15 -7.55
N LEU A 29 4.00 5.22 -7.42
CA LEU A 29 4.14 5.91 -6.13
C LEU A 29 2.84 6.63 -5.77
N ASN A 30 2.16 7.18 -6.77
CA ASN A 30 0.97 8.00 -6.60
C ASN A 30 -0.27 7.26 -7.09
N TRP A 31 -1.43 7.67 -6.58
CA TRP A 31 -2.70 7.12 -7.01
C TRP A 31 -3.12 7.75 -8.35
N ASP A 32 -2.76 7.09 -9.45
CA ASP A 32 -3.06 7.58 -10.81
C ASP A 32 -4.15 6.74 -11.49
N MET A 33 -5.38 7.26 -11.43
CA MET A 33 -6.60 6.63 -11.96
C MET A 33 -7.15 7.35 -13.19
N GLY A 34 -6.30 8.09 -13.90
CA GLY A 34 -6.64 8.78 -15.13
C GLY A 34 -7.78 9.81 -15.00
N PRO A 35 -8.28 10.34 -16.13
CA PRO A 35 -9.21 11.47 -16.15
C PRO A 35 -10.57 11.17 -15.49
N THR A 36 -11.04 9.93 -15.60
CA THR A 36 -12.34 9.51 -15.07
C THR A 36 -12.26 8.99 -13.62
N GLY A 37 -11.04 8.79 -13.09
CA GLY A 37 -10.82 8.23 -11.75
C GLY A 37 -11.23 6.76 -11.59
N LYS A 38 -11.63 6.07 -12.68
CA LYS A 38 -12.12 4.68 -12.66
C LYS A 38 -11.06 3.67 -13.11
N ILE A 39 -10.15 4.07 -13.98
CA ILE A 39 -9.22 3.19 -14.67
C ILE A 39 -7.82 3.74 -14.51
N CYS A 40 -6.87 2.91 -14.10
CA CYS A 40 -5.48 3.31 -13.98
C CYS A 40 -4.91 3.78 -15.32
N ALA A 41 -4.33 4.98 -15.34
CA ALA A 41 -3.75 5.55 -16.56
C ALA A 41 -2.56 4.74 -17.08
N GLN A 42 -1.86 4.01 -16.20
CA GLN A 42 -0.66 3.26 -16.57
C GLN A 42 -0.95 1.86 -17.09
N CYS A 43 -1.96 1.16 -16.57
CA CYS A 43 -2.19 -0.25 -16.91
C CYS A 43 -3.61 -0.57 -17.42
N GLY A 44 -4.50 0.43 -17.50
CA GLY A 44 -5.86 0.24 -18.03
C GLY A 44 -6.78 -0.62 -17.15
N LYS A 45 -6.34 -1.05 -15.96
CA LYS A 45 -7.17 -1.84 -15.04
C LYS A 45 -8.05 -0.95 -14.18
N HIS A 46 -9.18 -1.50 -13.74
CA HIS A 46 -10.09 -0.81 -12.85
C HIS A 46 -9.42 -0.47 -11.51
N ARG A 47 -9.77 0.67 -10.93
CA ARG A 47 -9.26 1.19 -9.65
C ARG A 47 -9.26 0.15 -8.52
N ILE A 48 -10.30 -0.69 -8.46
CA ILE A 48 -10.47 -1.73 -7.43
C ILE A 48 -9.41 -2.85 -7.50
N SER A 49 -8.74 -2.97 -8.64
CA SER A 49 -7.64 -3.91 -8.84
C SER A 49 -6.32 -3.38 -8.29
N HIS A 50 -6.26 -2.12 -7.85
CA HIS A 50 -5.09 -1.52 -7.22
C HIS A 50 -5.23 -1.49 -5.71
N PHE A 51 -4.11 -1.69 -5.01
CA PHE A 51 -4.01 -1.56 -3.57
C PHE A 51 -2.71 -0.87 -3.19
N CYS A 52 -2.76 -0.06 -2.13
CA CYS A 52 -1.55 0.44 -1.47
C CYS A 52 -0.92 -0.70 -0.67
N TRP A 53 0.36 -0.97 -0.90
CA TRP A 53 1.07 -2.04 -0.18
C TRP A 53 0.98 -1.83 1.33
N TRP A 54 1.32 -0.62 1.78
CA TRP A 54 1.28 -0.22 3.19
C TRP A 54 -0.08 -0.42 3.82
N ASN A 55 -1.15 0.04 3.14
CA ASN A 55 -2.49 -0.06 3.71
C ASN A 55 -2.91 -1.52 3.86
N LYS A 56 -2.63 -2.35 2.85
CA LYS A 56 -3.02 -3.75 2.84
C LYS A 56 -2.27 -4.58 3.90
N HIS A 57 -0.98 -4.30 4.12
CA HIS A 57 -0.12 -5.18 4.93
C HIS A 57 0.23 -4.62 6.31
N ILE A 58 0.17 -3.30 6.50
CA ILE A 58 0.57 -2.63 7.75
C ILE A 58 -0.63 -1.94 8.39
N MET A 59 -1.18 -0.92 7.73
CA MET A 59 -2.16 -0.03 8.37
C MET A 59 -3.48 -0.75 8.69
N ASN A 60 -4.10 -1.42 7.72
CA ASN A 60 -5.39 -2.07 7.93
C ASN A 60 -5.29 -3.20 8.95
N PRO A 61 -4.30 -4.12 8.88
CA PRO A 61 -4.18 -5.17 9.90
C PRO A 61 -3.94 -4.63 11.32
N ILE A 62 -3.11 -3.59 11.48
CA ILE A 62 -2.85 -2.98 12.79
C ILE A 62 -4.12 -2.29 13.31
N SER A 63 -4.82 -1.54 12.47
CA SER A 63 -6.03 -0.82 12.87
C SER A 63 -7.20 -1.76 13.18
N SER A 64 -7.33 -2.89 12.48
CA SER A 64 -8.46 -3.81 12.67
C SER A 64 -8.24 -4.86 13.75
N TYR A 65 -7.00 -5.32 13.96
CA TYR A 65 -6.70 -6.44 14.87
C TYR A 65 -5.77 -6.07 16.04
N GLY A 66 -5.28 -4.83 16.10
CA GLY A 66 -4.39 -4.36 17.16
C GLY A 66 -3.12 -5.22 17.27
N TYR A 67 -2.80 -5.65 18.49
CA TYR A 67 -1.64 -6.52 18.78
C TYR A 67 -1.92 -8.02 18.66
N GLN A 68 -3.06 -8.42 18.09
CA GLN A 68 -3.47 -9.82 18.01
C GLN A 68 -3.53 -10.29 16.55
N GLY A 69 -3.33 -11.60 16.33
CA GLY A 69 -3.44 -12.23 15.00
C GLY A 69 -2.69 -11.47 13.90
N LYS A 70 -3.43 -11.03 12.87
CA LYS A 70 -2.90 -10.32 11.71
C LYS A 70 -2.26 -8.97 12.06
N GLY A 71 -2.73 -8.30 13.12
CA GLY A 71 -2.17 -7.03 13.58
C GLY A 71 -0.79 -7.20 14.21
N ARG A 72 -0.58 -8.29 14.97
CA ARG A 72 0.76 -8.69 15.46
C ARG A 72 1.72 -8.95 14.30
N THR A 73 1.29 -9.72 13.30
CA THR A 73 2.11 -10.01 12.11
C THR A 73 2.49 -8.72 11.38
N ALA A 74 1.55 -7.79 11.23
CA ALA A 74 1.80 -6.50 10.59
C ALA A 74 2.79 -5.63 11.38
N MET A 75 2.73 -5.63 12.71
CA MET A 75 3.73 -4.93 13.54
C MET A 75 5.10 -5.59 13.49
N MET A 76 5.17 -6.91 13.46
CA MET A 76 6.44 -7.63 13.29
C MET A 76 7.06 -7.32 11.92
N ARG A 77 6.26 -7.26 10.87
CA ARG A 77 6.68 -6.83 9.53
C ARG A 77 7.17 -5.38 9.53
N LEU A 78 6.42 -4.48 10.16
CA LEU A 78 6.83 -3.08 10.32
C LEU A 78 8.17 -2.93 11.05
N LYS A 79 8.45 -3.80 12.03
CA LYS A 79 9.68 -3.73 12.83
C LYS A 79 10.92 -4.29 12.13
N HIS A 80 10.77 -5.33 11.31
CA HIS A 80 11.90 -6.09 10.78
C HIS A 80 12.11 -5.93 9.27
N GLU A 81 11.07 -5.58 8.51
CA GLU A 81 11.13 -5.53 7.05
C GLU A 81 11.16 -4.09 6.52
N VAL A 82 10.52 -3.15 7.23
CA VAL A 82 10.40 -1.72 6.89
C VAL A 82 11.45 -0.92 7.64
#